data_AF-A0A242K8J6-F1
#
_entry.id   AF-A0A242K8J6-F1
#
_cell.length_a   1.000
_cell.length_b   1.000
_cell.length_c   1.000
_cell.angle_alpha   90.00
_cell.angle_beta   90.00
_cell.angle_gamma   90.00
#
_symmetry.space_group_name_H-M   'P 1'
#
loop_
_entity.id
_entity.type
_entity.pdbx_description
1 polymer ?
#
loop_
_entity_poly.entity_id
_entity_poly.type
_entity_poly.pdbx_seq_one_letter_code
_entity_poly.pdbx_strand_id
1 'polypeptide(L)'
;MYGYRIKYDTFPIFVNYHKDDSIDNSVKYEDELIDRHTLLWYTKAKRNMNSAEVKALINYEESDLAIHIFVQKEVNQSSEFIYLGQGYPKKKTIEPQVVKDKNGKDTDIVHVELALEKPVPLETYDFIKQR
;
A
#
# COMPACT_ATOMS: atom_id res chain seq x y z
N MET A 1 6.69 -3.37 13.03
CA MET A 1 6.53 -4.15 11.78
C MET A 1 6.10 -3.17 10.72
N TYR A 2 6.97 -2.82 9.76
CA TYR A 2 6.69 -1.70 8.83
C TYR A 2 6.24 -2.22 7.47
N GLY A 3 5.28 -1.56 6.84
CA GLY A 3 4.78 -1.89 5.49
C GLY A 3 3.69 -2.95 5.50
N TYR A 4 4.04 -4.23 5.46
CA TYR A 4 3.03 -5.29 5.32
C TYR A 4 3.60 -6.67 5.68
N ARG A 5 2.73 -7.62 6.02
CA ARG A 5 3.11 -9.03 6.25
C ARG A 5 1.89 -9.92 6.13
N ILE A 6 2.05 -11.09 5.53
CA ILE A 6 1.03 -12.13 5.50
C ILE A 6 1.18 -13.02 6.74
N LYS A 7 0.08 -13.27 7.46
CA LYS A 7 0.03 -14.20 8.60
C LYS A 7 -1.41 -14.65 8.86
N TYR A 8 -1.62 -15.95 9.14
CA TYR A 8 -2.94 -16.51 9.49
C TYR A 8 -4.04 -16.09 8.52
N ASP A 9 -3.80 -16.23 7.22
CA ASP A 9 -4.74 -15.87 6.15
C ASP A 9 -5.19 -14.40 6.17
N THR A 10 -4.39 -13.54 6.80
CA THR A 10 -4.54 -12.09 6.78
C THR A 10 -3.33 -11.43 6.13
N PHE A 11 -3.60 -10.36 5.41
CA PHE A 11 -2.60 -9.50 4.78
C PHE A 11 -2.80 -8.03 5.19
N PRO A 12 -2.40 -7.65 6.41
CA PRO A 12 -2.39 -6.26 6.83
C PRO A 12 -1.35 -5.44 6.05
N ILE A 13 -1.80 -4.33 5.48
CA ILE A 13 -1.04 -3.32 4.74
C ILE A 13 -1.09 -2.01 5.53
N PHE A 14 0.09 -1.51 5.88
CA PHE A 14 0.31 -0.25 6.59
C PHE A 14 0.99 0.74 5.66
N VAL A 15 0.33 1.88 5.45
CA VAL A 15 0.75 2.95 4.55
C VAL A 15 1.05 4.20 5.36
N ASN A 16 2.21 4.81 5.10
CA ASN A 16 2.50 6.17 5.54
C ASN A 16 2.18 7.07 4.35
N TYR A 17 1.13 7.89 4.47
CA TYR A 17 0.56 8.61 3.35
C TYR A 17 1.45 9.79 2.92
N HIS A 18 1.75 10.70 3.85
CA HIS A 18 2.76 11.73 3.65
C HIS A 18 4.10 11.21 4.14
N LYS A 19 4.87 10.65 3.20
CA LYS A 19 6.24 10.20 3.47
C LYS A 19 7.09 11.44 3.74
N ASP A 20 7.74 11.44 4.88
CA ASP A 20 8.71 12.47 5.24
C ASP A 20 9.88 12.40 4.26
N ASP A 21 10.17 13.51 3.57
CA ASP A 21 11.29 13.62 2.62
C ASP A 21 12.65 13.39 3.28
N SER A 22 12.74 13.51 4.61
CA SER A 22 13.94 13.23 5.41
C SER A 22 14.09 11.76 5.80
N ILE A 23 13.00 10.97 5.73
CA ILE A 23 13.07 9.53 5.94
C ILE A 23 13.51 8.91 4.61
N ASP A 24 14.73 8.39 4.63
CA ASP A 24 15.49 7.78 3.54
C ASP A 24 14.81 6.50 3.00
N ASN A 25 13.61 6.66 2.44
CA ASN A 25 12.96 5.65 1.63
C ASN A 25 13.73 5.61 0.32
N SER A 26 14.34 4.46 0.05
CA SER A 26 15.23 4.28 -1.09
C SER A 26 14.54 4.52 -2.43
N VAL A 27 13.21 4.74 -2.49
CA VAL A 27 12.45 4.94 -3.72
C VAL A 27 11.30 5.94 -3.50
N LYS A 28 11.15 6.91 -4.41
CA LYS A 28 10.01 7.85 -4.44
C LYS A 28 8.84 7.27 -5.24
N TYR A 29 7.98 6.52 -4.57
CA TYR A 29 6.62 6.24 -5.03
C TYR A 29 5.66 6.57 -3.88
N GLU A 30 4.55 7.21 -4.22
CA GLU A 30 3.55 7.68 -3.26
C GLU A 30 2.31 6.80 -3.39
N ASP A 31 2.00 6.10 -2.31
CA ASP A 31 0.70 5.44 -2.18
C ASP A 31 -0.38 6.54 -2.17
N GLU A 32 -1.46 6.36 -2.93
CA GLU A 32 -2.44 7.43 -3.17
C GLU A 32 -3.87 6.93 -3.06
N LEU A 33 -4.70 7.65 -2.30
CA LEU A 33 -6.16 7.51 -2.40
C LEU A 33 -6.62 8.25 -3.67
N ILE A 34 -6.78 7.51 -4.77
CA ILE A 34 -7.26 8.02 -6.07
C ILE A 34 -8.66 8.62 -5.89
N ASP A 35 -9.50 7.91 -5.15
CA ASP A 35 -10.82 8.33 -4.71
C ASP A 35 -11.13 7.69 -3.35
N ARG A 36 -12.35 7.87 -2.83
CA ARG A 36 -12.73 7.31 -1.53
C ARG A 36 -12.86 5.78 -1.51
N HIS A 37 -12.86 5.11 -2.65
CA HIS A 37 -12.99 3.66 -2.78
C HIS A 37 -11.72 2.99 -3.32
N THR A 38 -10.71 3.74 -3.73
CA THR A 38 -9.54 3.16 -4.41
C THR A 38 -8.24 3.72 -3.83
N LEU A 39 -7.42 2.82 -3.29
CA LEU A 39 -6.04 3.09 -2.89
C LEU A 39 -5.09 2.50 -3.93
N LEU A 40 -4.31 3.34 -4.60
CA LEU A 40 -3.11 2.91 -5.33
C LEU A 40 -2.01 2.60 -4.32
N TRP A 41 -1.60 1.34 -4.28
CA TRP A 41 -0.62 0.86 -3.31
C TRP A 41 0.59 0.26 -4.02
N TYR A 42 1.76 0.51 -3.46
CA TYR A 42 3.03 0.00 -3.94
C TYR A 42 3.68 -0.96 -2.94
N THR A 43 4.24 -2.06 -3.46
CA THR A 43 5.07 -2.97 -2.65
C THR A 43 6.33 -2.25 -2.15
N LYS A 44 7.07 -2.90 -1.25
CA LYS A 44 8.44 -2.47 -0.96
C LYS A 44 9.34 -2.68 -2.18
N ALA A 45 10.50 -2.01 -2.18
CA ALA A 45 11.57 -2.25 -3.14
C ALA A 45 11.99 -3.72 -3.18
N LYS A 46 12.49 -4.15 -4.35
CA LYS A 46 12.96 -5.51 -4.67
C LYS A 46 11.83 -6.53 -4.62
N ARG A 47 10.67 -6.14 -5.15
CA ARG A 47 9.50 -6.99 -5.35
C ARG A 47 9.07 -6.97 -6.80
N ASN A 48 8.67 -8.14 -7.26
CA ASN A 48 8.28 -8.41 -8.64
C ASN A 48 7.16 -9.45 -8.64
N MET A 49 6.66 -9.79 -9.83
CA MET A 49 5.56 -10.75 -10.01
C MET A 49 5.81 -12.13 -9.39
N ASN A 50 7.06 -12.51 -9.14
CA ASN A 50 7.42 -13.78 -8.53
C ASN A 50 7.51 -13.75 -6.99
N SER A 51 7.42 -12.57 -6.39
CA SER A 51 7.50 -12.40 -4.94
C SER A 51 6.29 -13.02 -4.24
N ALA A 52 6.51 -13.63 -3.07
CA ALA A 52 5.47 -14.39 -2.37
C ALA A 52 4.23 -13.53 -2.04
N GLU A 53 4.45 -12.29 -1.61
CA GLU A 53 3.36 -11.34 -1.35
C GLU A 53 2.57 -10.96 -2.61
N VAL A 54 3.22 -10.88 -3.77
CA VAL A 54 2.56 -10.52 -5.04
C VAL A 54 1.74 -11.69 -5.54
N LYS A 55 2.27 -12.92 -5.44
CA LYS A 55 1.50 -14.14 -5.71
C LYS A 55 0.28 -14.27 -4.80
N ALA A 56 0.42 -13.91 -3.52
CA ALA A 56 -0.70 -13.90 -2.58
C ALA A 56 -1.77 -12.85 -2.97
N LEU A 57 -1.38 -11.66 -3.45
CA LEU A 57 -2.33 -10.67 -3.98
C LEU A 57 -3.07 -11.18 -5.23
N ILE A 58 -2.39 -11.89 -6.12
CA ILE A 58 -3.00 -12.43 -7.34
C ILE A 58 -4.02 -13.52 -7.01
N ASN A 59 -3.68 -14.39 -6.05
CA ASN A 59 -4.46 -15.57 -5.68
C ASN A 59 -5.38 -15.34 -4.47
N TYR A 60 -5.59 -14.09 -4.06
CA TYR A 60 -6.23 -13.76 -2.78
C TYR A 60 -7.61 -14.43 -2.59
N GLU A 61 -8.40 -14.54 -3.66
CA GLU A 61 -9.73 -15.20 -3.67
C GLU A 61 -9.65 -16.71 -3.46
N GLU A 62 -8.65 -17.37 -4.03
CA GLU A 62 -8.48 -18.83 -3.91
C GLU A 62 -8.03 -19.23 -2.50
N SER A 63 -7.27 -18.34 -1.85
CA SER A 63 -6.75 -18.54 -0.49
C SER A 63 -7.62 -17.92 0.61
N ASP A 64 -8.75 -17.28 0.26
CA ASP A 64 -9.58 -16.51 1.21
C ASP A 64 -8.76 -15.49 2.03
N LEU A 65 -7.78 -14.85 1.39
CA LEU A 65 -6.82 -13.97 2.05
C LEU A 65 -7.46 -12.62 2.37
N ALA A 66 -7.64 -12.32 3.65
CA ALA A 66 -8.22 -11.07 4.12
C ALA A 66 -7.18 -9.93 4.10
N ILE A 67 -7.29 -9.02 3.14
CA ILE A 67 -6.40 -7.86 3.01
C ILE A 67 -6.99 -6.68 3.78
N HIS A 68 -6.24 -6.15 4.74
CA HIS A 68 -6.68 -5.08 5.64
C HIS A 68 -5.78 -3.86 5.50
N ILE A 69 -6.37 -2.67 5.39
CA ILE A 69 -5.63 -1.44 5.07
C ILE A 69 -5.62 -0.49 6.26
N PHE A 70 -4.43 -0.04 6.62
CA PHE A 70 -4.13 0.88 7.70
C PHE A 70 -3.32 2.05 7.16
N VAL A 71 -3.77 3.28 7.38
CA VAL A 71 -3.11 4.48 6.87
C VAL A 71 -2.75 5.41 8.03
N GLN A 72 -1.49 5.81 8.10
CA GLN A 72 -1.03 6.89 8.96
C GLN A 72 -0.80 8.13 8.08
N LYS A 73 -1.34 9.29 8.48
CA LYS A 73 -1.18 10.55 7.76
C LYS A 73 0.30 10.95 7.65
N GLU A 74 0.98 11.05 8.78
CA GLU A 74 2.38 11.45 8.90
C GLU A 74 3.08 10.65 10.01
N VAL A 75 4.38 10.39 9.85
CA VAL A 75 5.16 9.54 10.78
C VAL A 75 5.41 10.21 12.14
N ASN A 76 5.34 11.55 12.22
CA ASN A 76 6.04 12.30 13.28
C ASN A 76 5.14 13.03 14.31
N GLN A 77 3.82 13.10 14.14
CA GLN A 77 2.95 13.90 15.04
C GLN A 77 1.96 13.09 15.88
N SER A 78 1.47 11.95 15.38
CA SER A 78 0.65 11.01 16.15
C SER A 78 0.78 9.62 15.53
N SER A 79 1.23 8.66 16.32
CA SER A 79 1.59 7.29 15.88
C SER A 79 0.36 6.40 15.63
N GLU A 80 -0.76 6.95 15.18
CA GLU A 80 -2.00 6.22 15.04
C GLU A 80 -2.32 5.93 13.58
N PHE A 81 -2.57 4.65 13.30
CA PHE A 81 -3.08 4.20 12.02
C PHE A 81 -4.60 4.30 12.00
N ILE A 82 -5.13 4.90 10.95
CA ILE A 82 -6.54 4.89 10.61
C ILE A 82 -6.81 3.59 9.83
N TYR A 83 -7.70 2.76 10.36
CA TYR A 83 -8.14 1.56 9.66
C TYR A 83 -9.18 1.92 8.60
N LEU A 84 -8.89 1.62 7.32
CA LEU A 84 -9.76 1.92 6.19
C LEU A 84 -10.71 0.77 5.82
N GLY A 85 -10.57 -0.40 6.46
CA GLY A 85 -11.37 -1.58 6.13
C GLY A 85 -10.62 -2.66 5.37
N GLN A 86 -11.38 -3.59 4.80
CA GLN A 86 -10.87 -4.57 3.86
C GLN A 86 -10.69 -3.97 2.47
N GLY A 87 -9.67 -4.44 1.76
CA GLY A 87 -9.36 -4.07 0.39
C GLY A 87 -9.33 -5.28 -0.53
N TYR A 88 -9.70 -5.07 -1.79
CA TYR A 88 -9.76 -6.08 -2.83
C TYR A 88 -8.85 -5.68 -4.00
N PRO A 89 -7.78 -6.44 -4.27
CA PRO A 89 -6.88 -6.15 -5.37
C PRO A 89 -7.60 -6.19 -6.72
N LYS A 90 -7.55 -5.09 -7.48
CA LYS A 90 -7.97 -5.11 -8.89
C LYS A 90 -6.90 -5.87 -9.68
N LYS A 91 -7.09 -7.17 -9.91
CA LYS A 91 -6.08 -8.07 -10.51
C LYS A 91 -5.46 -7.52 -11.81
N LYS A 92 -6.25 -6.81 -12.62
CA LYS A 92 -5.80 -6.21 -13.90
C LYS A 92 -4.82 -5.03 -13.74
N THR A 93 -4.74 -4.44 -12.55
CA THR A 93 -3.84 -3.30 -12.25
C THR A 93 -2.57 -3.73 -11.54
N ILE A 94 -2.37 -5.04 -11.32
CA ILE A 94 -1.16 -5.58 -10.71
C ILE A 94 -0.06 -5.58 -11.77
N GLU A 95 0.81 -4.57 -11.73
CA GLU A 95 1.83 -4.37 -12.75
C GLU A 95 3.22 -4.16 -12.13
N PRO A 96 4.27 -4.77 -12.71
CA PRO A 96 5.63 -4.51 -12.29
C PRO A 96 6.12 -3.16 -12.84
N GLN A 97 6.92 -2.47 -12.05
CA GLN A 97 7.57 -1.23 -12.44
C GLN A 97 9.03 -1.24 -11.97
N VAL A 98 9.91 -0.64 -12.79
CA VAL A 98 11.31 -0.40 -12.42
C VAL A 98 11.48 1.07 -12.07
N VAL A 99 12.11 1.33 -10.94
CA VAL A 99 12.32 2.67 -10.38
C VAL A 99 13.77 2.82 -9.95
N LYS A 100 14.27 4.05 -9.92
CA LYS A 100 15.62 4.35 -9.44
C LYS A 100 15.62 4.45 -7.92
N ASP A 101 16.54 3.76 -7.28
CA ASP A 101 16.76 3.91 -5.86
C ASP A 101 17.56 5.19 -5.53
N LYS A 102 17.74 5.49 -4.25
CA LYS A 102 18.54 6.65 -3.78
C LYS A 102 19.99 6.70 -4.28
N ASN A 103 20.53 5.56 -4.72
CA ASN A 103 21.87 5.43 -5.30
C ASN A 103 21.84 5.40 -6.84
N GLY A 104 20.69 5.63 -7.47
CA GLY A 104 20.51 5.56 -8.92
C GLY A 104 20.46 4.14 -9.50
N LYS A 105 20.33 3.11 -8.65
CA LYS A 105 20.22 1.72 -9.10
C LYS A 105 18.78 1.37 -9.43
N ASP A 106 18.58 0.61 -10.49
CA ASP A 106 17.27 0.04 -10.81
C ASP A 106 16.81 -0.93 -9.71
N THR A 107 15.58 -0.74 -9.25
CA THR A 107 14.91 -1.65 -8.33
C THR A 107 13.51 -1.94 -8.83
N ASP A 108 13.12 -3.21 -8.70
CA ASP A 108 11.76 -3.65 -9.02
C ASP A 108 10.81 -3.26 -7.88
N ILE A 109 9.62 -2.82 -8.27
CA ILE A 109 8.44 -2.67 -7.42
C ILE A 109 7.24 -3.24 -8.18
N VAL A 110 6.13 -3.45 -7.47
CA VAL A 110 4.82 -3.77 -8.05
C VAL A 110 3.82 -2.78 -7.48
N HIS A 111 2.89 -2.31 -8.30
CA HIS A 111 1.76 -1.52 -7.85
C HIS A 111 0.44 -2.24 -8.13
N VAL A 112 -0.59 -1.86 -7.38
CA VAL A 112 -1.96 -2.37 -7.55
C VAL A 112 -2.96 -1.36 -6.99
N GLU A 113 -4.10 -1.23 -7.66
CA GLU A 113 -5.26 -0.57 -7.08
C GLU A 113 -6.01 -1.54 -6.15
N LEU A 114 -6.15 -1.15 -4.90
CA LEU A 114 -6.96 -1.82 -3.90
C LEU A 114 -8.34 -1.14 -3.83
N ALA A 115 -9.39 -1.85 -4.24
CA ALA A 115 -10.76 -1.41 -4.05
C ALA A 115 -11.19 -1.63 -2.59
N LEU A 116 -11.59 -0.59 -1.89
CA LEU A 116 -12.06 -0.66 -0.52
C LEU A 116 -13.48 -1.21 -0.47
N GLU A 117 -13.75 -2.07 0.51
CA GLU A 117 -15.10 -2.62 0.74
C GLU A 117 -16.14 -1.52 0.95
N LYS A 118 -15.75 -0.46 1.67
CA LYS A 118 -16.57 0.71 1.95
C LYS A 118 -15.79 1.97 1.59
N PRO A 119 -16.47 3.05 1.16
CA PRO A 119 -15.80 4.32 0.98
C PRO A 119 -15.16 4.78 2.29
N VAL A 120 -13.96 5.33 2.20
CA VAL A 120 -13.39 6.15 3.27
C VAL A 120 -14.39 7.29 3.56
N PRO A 121 -14.78 7.50 4.83
CA PRO A 121 -15.61 8.65 5.20
C PRO A 121 -14.99 9.96 4.71
N LEU A 122 -15.82 10.90 4.23
CA LEU A 122 -15.33 12.11 3.58
C LEU A 122 -14.35 12.89 4.47
N GLU A 123 -14.67 13.07 5.75
CA GLU A 123 -13.81 13.76 6.72
C GLU A 123 -12.46 13.06 6.89
N THR A 124 -12.45 11.72 6.92
CA THR A 124 -11.23 10.91 7.02
C THR A 124 -10.39 11.00 5.73
N TYR A 125 -11.04 10.95 4.57
CA TYR A 125 -10.37 11.10 3.28
C TYR A 125 -9.71 12.48 3.15
N ASP A 126 -10.45 13.54 3.47
CA ASP A 126 -9.94 14.92 3.42
C ASP A 126 -8.81 15.12 4.43
N PHE A 127 -8.94 14.59 5.65
CA PHE A 127 -7.89 14.61 6.67
C PHE A 127 -6.61 13.92 6.22
N ILE A 128 -6.71 12.73 5.60
CA ILE A 128 -5.55 11.98 5.11
C ILE A 128 -4.86 12.72 3.95
N LYS A 129 -5.61 13.38 3.06
CA LYS A 129 -5.03 14.05 1.88
C LYS A 129 -4.44 15.43 2.15
N GLN A 130 -4.81 16.07 3.25
CA GLN A 130 -4.30 17.38 3.62
C GLN A 130 -2.84 17.28 4.10
N ARG A 131 -1.89 17.93 3.41
CA ARG A 131 -0.54 18.14 3.96
C ARG A 131 -0.57 19.20 5.06
#